data_AF-A0A392SXJ6-F1
#
_entry.id   AF-A0A392SXJ6-F1
#
_cell.length_a   1.000
_cell.length_b   1.000
_cell.length_c   1.000
_cell.angle_alpha   90.00
_cell.angle_beta   90.00
_cell.angle_gamma   90.00
#
_symmetry.space_group_name_H-M   'P 1'
#
loop_
_entity.id
_entity.type
_entity.pdbx_description
1 polymer ?
#
loop_
_entity_poly.entity_id
_entity_poly.type
_entity_poly.pdbx_seq_one_letter_code
_entity_poly.pdbx_strand_id
1 'polypeptide(L)' 'DDDVPLILGRPFMKTARMMIDIDDGVMKVGVQDEEVSFNLWEAMKHPKDKGVCFKMDAIEEAILDVKKQVMKPSP' A
#
# COMPACT_ATOMS: atom_id res chain seq x y z
N ASP A 1 1.81 9.67 -16.69
CA ASP A 1 0.43 9.40 -16.22
C ASP A 1 0.47 9.08 -14.73
N ASP A 2 1.38 9.75 -14.02
CA ASP A 2 1.94 9.27 -12.74
C ASP A 2 1.45 10.10 -11.55
N ASP A 3 0.56 11.07 -11.81
CA ASP A 3 0.04 12.03 -10.82
C ASP A 3 -1.42 11.78 -10.44
N VAL A 4 -2.01 10.65 -10.85
CA VAL A 4 -3.39 10.33 -10.49
C VAL A 4 -3.42 9.74 -9.07
N PRO A 5 -4.04 10.42 -8.09
CA PRO A 5 -4.06 9.95 -6.70
C PRO A 5 -4.84 8.64 -6.56
N LEU A 6 -4.25 7.68 -5.86
CA LEU A 6 -4.94 6.45 -5.44
C LEU A 6 -5.91 6.78 -4.29
N ILE A 7 -7.20 6.83 -4.61
CA ILE A 7 -8.26 7.07 -3.62
C ILE A 7 -8.83 5.74 -3.17
N LEU A 8 -8.51 5.33 -1.94
CA LEU A 8 -9.09 4.15 -1.33
C LEU A 8 -10.49 4.48 -0.80
N GLY A 9 -11.52 4.01 -1.49
CA GLY A 9 -12.89 4.18 -1.05
C GLY A 9 -13.24 3.34 0.18
N ARG A 10 -14.35 3.68 0.84
CA ARG A 10 -14.92 2.92 1.96
C ARG A 10 -15.10 1.42 1.67
N PRO A 11 -15.53 0.97 0.47
CA PRO A 11 -15.62 -0.45 0.17
C PRO A 11 -14.27 -1.17 0.30
N PHE A 12 -13.19 -0.58 -0.24
CA PHE A 12 -11.85 -1.15 -0.14
C PHE A 12 -11.37 -1.19 1.32
N MET A 13 -11.49 -0.06 2.02
CA MET A 13 -11.11 0.04 3.43
C MET A 13 -11.83 -1.00 4.29
N LYS A 14 -13.12 -1.24 4.03
CA LYS A 14 -13.91 -2.26 4.73
C LYS A 14 -13.41 -3.67 4.45
N THR A 15 -13.14 -4.00 3.19
CA THR A 15 -12.62 -5.32 2.80
C THR A 15 -11.26 -5.60 3.42
N ALA A 16 -10.37 -4.60 3.42
CA ALA A 16 -9.03 -4.71 3.99
C ALA A 16 -8.99 -4.47 5.51
N ARG A 17 -10.16 -4.43 6.17
CA ARG A 17 -10.32 -4.14 7.62
C ARG A 17 -9.43 -3.01 8.10
N MET A 18 -9.35 -1.95 7.30
CA MET A 18 -8.44 -0.83 7.53
C MET A 18 -8.90 -0.03 8.75
N MET A 19 -7.95 0.32 9.62
CA MET A 19 -8.15 1.18 10.79
C MET A 19 -7.13 2.31 10.75
N ILE A 20 -7.57 3.53 11.04
CA ILE A 20 -6.71 4.72 11.09
C ILE A 20 -6.90 5.35 12.47
N ASP A 21 -5.86 5.28 13.27
CA ASP A 21 -5.76 6.03 14.52
C ASP A 21 -4.99 7.32 14.23
N ILE A 22 -5.70 8.45 14.30
CA ILE A 22 -5.13 9.76 13.98
C ILE A 22 -4.31 10.29 15.16
N ASP A 23 -4.73 9.99 16.39
CA ASP A 23 -4.08 10.49 17.59
C ASP A 23 -2.70 9.82 17.75
N ASP A 24 -2.66 8.50 17.55
CA ASP A 24 -1.42 7.72 17.59
C ASP A 24 -0.63 7.75 16.27
N GLY A 25 -1.25 8.23 15.18
CA GLY A 25 -0.64 8.29 13.85
C GLY A 25 -0.33 6.91 13.26
N VAL A 26 -1.19 5.94 13.50
CA VAL A 26 -1.02 4.55 13.06
C VAL A 26 -2.14 4.17 12.09
N MET A 27 -1.78 3.58 10.96
CA MET A 27 -2.71 2.93 10.05
C MET A 27 -2.50 1.42 10.09
N LYS A 28 -3.58 0.66 10.25
CA LYS A 28 -3.55 -0.81 10.19
C LYS A 28 -4.35 -1.32 9.01
N VAL A 29 -3.89 -2.39 8.39
CA VAL A 29 -4.55 -3.07 7.27
C VAL A 29 -4.53 -4.57 7.55
N GLY A 30 -5.69 -5.21 7.47
CA GLY A 30 -5.85 -6.64 7.77
C GLY A 30 -6.41 -7.44 6.60
N VAL A 31 -5.80 -8.60 6.33
CA VAL A 31 -6.30 -9.59 5.37
C VAL A 31 -6.29 -10.97 6.03
N GLN A 32 -7.42 -11.68 6.01
CA GLN A 32 -7.58 -12.99 6.70
C GLN A 32 -7.21 -12.90 8.20
N ASP A 33 -6.14 -13.55 8.64
CA ASP A 33 -5.65 -13.51 10.03
C ASP A 33 -4.39 -12.65 10.19
N GLU A 34 -3.94 -12.00 9.10
CA GLU A 34 -2.77 -11.13 9.08
C GLU A 34 -3.16 -9.66 9.25
N GLU A 35 -2.29 -8.90 9.93
CA GLU A 35 -2.39 -7.45 10.13
C GLU A 35 -1.02 -6.81 9.91
N VAL A 36 -1.00 -5.71 9.15
CA VAL A 36 0.18 -4.86 8.94
C VAL A 36 -0.10 -3.48 9.50
N SER A 37 0.87 -2.92 10.22
CA SER A 37 0.80 -1.56 10.79
C SER A 37 1.79 -0.62 10.10
N PHE A 38 1.34 0.60 9.80
CA PHE A 38 2.08 1.66 9.14
C PHE A 38 2.11 2.89 10.04
N ASN A 39 3.28 3.52 10.19
CA ASN A 39 3.42 4.81 10.87
C ASN A 39 3.12 5.94 9.87
N LEU A 40 2.04 6.69 10.12
CA LEU A 40 1.59 7.77 9.25
C LEU A 40 2.51 8.98 9.30
N TRP A 41 3.14 9.27 10.43
CA TRP A 41 4.07 10.39 10.55
C TRP A 41 5.34 10.15 9.73
N GLU A 42 5.89 8.94 9.76
CA GLU A 42 7.01 8.58 8.87
C GLU A 42 6.60 8.59 7.40
N ALA A 43 5.42 8.05 7.06
CA ALA A 43 4.91 8.06 5.70
C ALA A 43 4.73 9.50 5.16
N MET A 44 4.34 10.44 6.03
CA MET A 44 4.16 11.85 5.67
C MET A 44 5.46 12.70 5.73
N LYS A 45 6.57 12.16 6.25
CA LYS A 45 7.88 12.84 6.25
C LYS A 45 8.58 12.83 4.89
N HIS A 46 8.13 12.01 3.95
CA HIS A 46 8.67 12.04 2.59
C HIS A 46 8.32 13.39 1.93
N PRO A 47 9.31 14.10 1.34
CA PRO A 47 9.09 15.47 0.90
C PRO A 47 7.95 15.57 -0.11
N LYS A 48 7.05 16.50 0.17
CA LYS A 48 6.11 17.07 -0.79
C LYS A 48 6.90 17.84 -1.85
N ASP A 49 7.56 17.15 -2.78
CA ASP A 49 7.70 17.78 -4.09
C ASP A 49 6.28 17.90 -4.62
N LYS A 50 5.84 19.15 -4.78
CA LYS A 50 4.44 19.60 -4.86
C LYS A 50 3.67 19.11 -6.11
N GLY A 51 4.15 18.05 -6.75
CA GLY A 51 3.59 17.45 -7.95
C GLY A 51 3.99 15.99 -8.10
N VAL A 52 4.11 15.23 -7.01
CA VAL A 52 4.33 13.78 -7.09
C VAL A 52 3.21 13.08 -6.32
N CYS A 53 2.32 12.40 -7.04
CA CYS A 53 1.43 11.43 -6.43
C CYS A 53 2.26 10.28 -5.84
N PHE A 54 2.02 9.95 -4.57
CA PHE A 54 2.71 8.84 -3.92
C PHE A 54 2.27 7.52 -4.56
N LYS A 55 3.16 6.90 -5.32
CA LYS A 55 2.98 5.56 -5.88
C LYS A 55 3.23 4.52 -4.77
N MET A 56 2.27 3.64 -4.53
CA MET A 56 2.50 2.46 -3.69
C MET A 56 3.21 1.40 -4.55
N ASP A 57 4.52 1.27 -4.41
CA ASP A 57 5.35 0.33 -5.21
C ASP A 57 5.18 -1.15 -4.83
N ALA A 58 4.35 -1.45 -3.82
CA ALA A 58 4.05 -2.82 -3.39
C ALA A 58 3.45 -3.69 -4.53
N ILE A 59 2.74 -3.07 -5.48
CA ILE A 59 2.15 -3.77 -6.62
C ILE A 59 3.24 -4.16 -7.64
N GLU A 60 4.25 -3.32 -7.84
CA GLU A 60 5.31 -3.59 -8.81
C GLU A 60 6.21 -4.74 -8.34
N GLU A 61 6.60 -4.73 -7.07
CA GLU A 61 7.31 -5.85 -6.44
C GLU A 61 6.50 -7.15 -6.51
N ALA A 62 5.20 -7.10 -6.17
CA ALA A 62 4.32 -8.27 -6.28
C ALA A 62 4.22 -8.80 -7.72
N ILE A 63 4.15 -7.91 -8.72
CA ILE A 63 4.14 -8.30 -10.15
C ILE A 63 5.47 -8.93 -10.55
N LEU A 64 6.60 -8.37 -10.11
CA LEU A 64 7.92 -8.92 -10.39
C LEU A 64 8.08 -10.32 -9.79
N ASP A 65 7.56 -10.54 -8.58
CA ASP A 65 7.62 -11.84 -7.92
C ASP A 65 6.70 -12.87 -8.58
N VAL A 66 5.51 -12.47 -9.02
CA VAL A 66 4.64 -13.33 -9.85
C VAL A 66 5.33 -13.68 -11.17
N LYS A 67 5.95 -12.71 -11.86
CA LYS A 67 6.69 -12.95 -13.12
C LYS A 67 7.84 -13.94 -12.91
N LYS A 68 8.62 -13.80 -11.83
CA LYS A 68 9.69 -14.75 -11.49
C LYS A 68 9.15 -16.16 -11.25
N GLN A 69 7.96 -16.31 -10.67
CA GLN A 69 7.33 -17.63 -10.46
C GLN A 69 6.83 -18.24 -11.77
N VAL A 70 6.25 -17.44 -12.66
CA VAL A 70 5.75 -17.88 -13.98
C VAL A 70 6.89 -18.24 -14.93
N MET A 71 8.04 -17.57 -14.82
CA MET A 71 9.23 -17.82 -15.64
C MET A 71 10.11 -18.99 -15.16
N LYS A 72 9.82 -19.59 -13.99
CA LYS A 72 10.53 -20.81 -13.59
C LYS A 72 10.08 -21.96 -14.50
N PRO A 73 10.98 -22.55 -15.30
CA PRO A 73 10.61 -23.75 -16.05
C PRO A 73 10.25 -24.85 -15.05
N SER A 74 9.20 -25.58 -15.35
CA SER A 74 8.82 -26.79 -14.62
C SER A 74 10.00 -27.78 -14.62
N PRO A 75 10.15 -28.62 -13.58
CA PRO A 75 11.17 -29.66 -13.56
C PRO A 75 11.13 -30.56 -14.80
#